data_AF-A0A933DMF1-F1
#
_entry.id   AF-A0A933DMF1-F1
#
_cell.length_a   1.000
_cell.length_b   1.000
_cell.length_c   1.000
_cell.angle_alpha   90.00
_cell.angle_beta   90.00
_cell.angle_gamma   90.00
#
_symmetry.space_group_name_H-M   'P 1'
#
loop_
_entity.id
_entity.type
_entity.pdbx_description
1 polymer ?
#
loop_
_entity_poly.entity_id
_entity_poly.type
_entity_poly.pdbx_seq_one_letter_code
_entity_poly.pdbx_strand_id
1 'polypeptide(L)'
;MLLFVFFAMLWSVVLTFDIKDKRYGSTPPFASAGLFLQEVMLRVEYAIEGAALKSSQFASAAFSVFQGDEQMRSSARAIPILTYHRIVWNSDEKNVSVRNFRDQMYALKHAGWETITLEEYKDFMAGKLTLPERSLLITFDDGAKESFYPVDPLFRALHFEGVIFIIASAMYTPESVYYLAPEEIQRLLKSNRWEIGSHSFDGHRPYVADSEGREAIFFADKLWLPEEQRLESEKEFEARVRSDLRKARETLEREFGVEVDAFAFPLGNETGIEGAANFPEGASITERAASELYDLGFLQTSNRDYSFNYPEESKFLAWRVHVHHDWDGARLVQELEGGLPKQLPFSDNFAEDHGWIPAWGTLDRGRNNLSLKAFPDASSASAFLDGSNLWDDYSFDVSMDWQSSHVFLLADVANSKTYDACVYSPGVVRLQSVHNGKVTTLAEMEDERIAYGSDARAGVRVRGAVIECLWNYESIVEAYSRERKGGVGVQVWDSELGKASLRVSEALVRPFMNN
;
A
#
# COMPACT_ATOMS: atom_id res chain seq x y z
N MET A 1 -1.15 -15.69 46.87
CA MET A 1 -2.49 -15.06 46.77
C MET A 1 -2.61 -14.20 45.52
N LEU A 2 -1.67 -13.28 45.23
CA LEU A 2 -1.63 -12.49 43.98
C LEU A 2 -1.57 -13.36 42.69
N LEU A 3 -0.75 -14.41 42.64
CA LEU A 3 -0.69 -15.32 41.47
C LEU A 3 -1.98 -16.12 41.23
N PHE A 4 -2.77 -16.39 42.27
CA PHE A 4 -4.01 -17.18 42.17
C PHE A 4 -5.17 -16.30 41.68
N VAL A 5 -5.18 -15.02 42.07
CA VAL A 5 -6.06 -14.01 41.49
C VAL A 5 -5.70 -13.74 40.03
N PHE A 6 -4.40 -13.76 39.69
CA PHE A 6 -3.88 -13.62 38.32
C PHE A 6 -4.36 -14.75 37.39
N PHE A 7 -4.30 -16.01 37.85
CA PHE A 7 -4.77 -17.17 37.07
C PHE A 7 -6.30 -17.27 37.00
N ALA A 8 -7.01 -16.93 38.07
CA ALA A 8 -8.48 -16.93 38.07
C ALA A 8 -9.06 -15.81 37.19
N MET A 9 -8.39 -14.64 37.08
CA MET A 9 -8.75 -13.57 36.14
C MET A 9 -8.42 -13.92 34.69
N LEU A 10 -7.28 -14.59 34.42
CA LEU A 10 -7.00 -15.07 33.07
C LEU A 10 -8.08 -16.04 32.57
N TRP A 11 -8.61 -16.89 33.46
CA TRP A 11 -9.61 -17.89 33.07
C TRP A 11 -11.00 -17.28 32.79
N SER A 12 -11.40 -16.21 33.49
CA SER A 12 -12.66 -15.51 33.21
C SER A 12 -12.59 -14.58 31.99
N VAL A 13 -11.41 -14.07 31.64
CA VAL A 13 -11.15 -13.21 30.46
C VAL A 13 -11.13 -14.01 29.15
N VAL A 14 -10.63 -15.26 29.17
CA VAL A 14 -10.68 -16.15 28.00
C VAL A 14 -12.12 -16.58 27.68
N LEU A 15 -12.97 -16.72 28.69
CA LEU A 15 -14.38 -17.12 28.55
C LEU A 15 -15.29 -16.01 27.98
N THR A 16 -14.84 -14.75 27.93
CA THR A 16 -15.65 -13.64 27.42
C THR A 16 -15.67 -13.56 25.89
N PHE A 17 -14.78 -14.28 25.20
CA PHE A 17 -14.65 -14.23 23.73
C PHE A 17 -14.94 -15.55 23.02
N ASP A 18 -15.23 -16.64 23.73
CA ASP A 18 -15.55 -17.94 23.11
C ASP A 18 -17.08 -18.17 22.99
N ILE A 19 -17.78 -17.16 22.50
CA ILE A 19 -19.16 -17.31 22.01
C ILE A 19 -19.14 -17.06 20.50
N LYS A 20 -19.12 -18.15 19.75
CA LYS A 20 -19.50 -18.15 18.33
C LYS A 20 -20.93 -17.64 18.17
N ASP A 21 -21.14 -16.47 17.57
CA ASP A 21 -22.04 -16.35 16.40
C ASP A 21 -21.89 -15.03 15.64
N LYS A 22 -22.38 -15.09 14.39
CA LYS A 22 -22.15 -14.26 13.23
C LYS A 22 -22.66 -12.82 13.36
N ARG A 23 -21.72 -11.92 13.08
CA ARG A 23 -21.88 -10.60 12.48
C ARG A 23 -22.39 -9.46 13.35
N TYR A 24 -23.41 -9.55 14.22
CA TYR A 24 -23.87 -8.37 14.97
C TYR A 24 -24.66 -8.75 16.23
N GLY A 25 -23.98 -9.10 17.34
CA GLY A 25 -24.64 -9.48 18.59
C GLY A 25 -23.97 -8.87 19.82
N SER A 26 -24.71 -8.05 20.56
CA SER A 26 -24.37 -7.50 21.87
C SER A 26 -24.03 -8.60 22.89
N THR A 27 -23.01 -8.39 23.71
CA THR A 27 -22.73 -9.16 24.94
C THR A 27 -22.23 -8.22 26.06
N PRO A 28 -22.33 -8.60 27.36
CA PRO A 28 -22.96 -7.84 28.44
C PRO A 28 -22.11 -6.66 28.98
N PRO A 29 -22.64 -5.83 29.93
CA PRO A 29 -22.03 -4.60 30.48
C PRO A 29 -20.62 -4.71 31.09
N PHE A 30 -20.00 -5.89 31.10
CA PHE A 30 -18.63 -6.12 31.57
C PHE A 30 -17.57 -5.99 30.47
N ALA A 31 -17.94 -5.85 29.19
CA ALA A 31 -17.00 -5.71 28.08
C ALA A 31 -16.11 -4.45 28.19
N SER A 32 -16.68 -3.33 28.64
CA SER A 32 -15.94 -2.07 28.86
C SER A 32 -14.93 -2.17 30.01
N ALA A 33 -15.28 -2.87 31.09
CA ALA A 33 -14.36 -3.12 32.20
C ALA A 33 -13.21 -4.06 31.79
N GLY A 34 -13.50 -5.06 30.96
CA GLY A 34 -12.49 -5.96 30.38
C GLY A 34 -11.48 -5.21 29.51
N LEU A 35 -11.97 -4.39 28.57
CA LEU A 35 -11.14 -3.56 27.69
C LEU A 35 -10.28 -2.56 28.48
N PHE A 36 -10.86 -1.93 29.50
CA PHE A 36 -10.11 -1.00 30.36
C PHE A 36 -8.98 -1.70 31.14
N LEU A 37 -9.24 -2.85 31.75
CA LEU A 37 -8.22 -3.61 32.48
C LEU A 37 -7.10 -4.08 31.54
N GLN A 38 -7.47 -4.53 30.34
CA GLN A 38 -6.52 -4.92 29.31
C GLN A 38 -5.64 -3.75 28.86
N GLU A 39 -6.23 -2.59 28.61
CA GLU A 39 -5.49 -1.38 28.27
C GLU A 39 -4.51 -0.96 29.38
N VAL A 40 -4.91 -1.06 30.66
CA VAL A 40 -4.02 -0.79 31.80
C VAL A 40 -2.85 -1.77 31.83
N MET A 41 -3.09 -3.07 31.60
CA MET A 41 -2.01 -4.06 31.54
C MET A 41 -1.03 -3.77 30.40
N LEU A 42 -1.54 -3.48 29.20
CA LEU A 42 -0.72 -3.15 28.04
C LEU A 42 0.10 -1.87 28.24
N ARG A 43 -0.48 -0.84 28.89
CA ARG A 43 0.28 0.38 29.25
C ARG A 43 1.49 0.07 30.12
N VAL A 44 1.37 -0.86 31.07
CA VAL A 44 2.49 -1.27 31.92
C VAL A 44 3.51 -2.08 31.13
N GLU A 45 3.05 -3.06 30.34
CA GLU A 45 3.92 -3.90 29.51
C GLU A 45 4.75 -3.06 28.53
N TYR A 46 4.11 -2.21 27.74
CA TYR A 46 4.78 -1.38 26.74
C TYR A 46 5.63 -0.26 27.34
N ALA A 47 5.29 0.24 28.53
CA ALA A 47 6.16 1.19 29.23
C ALA A 47 7.48 0.55 29.66
N ILE A 48 7.45 -0.71 30.12
CA ILE A 48 8.65 -1.47 30.49
C ILE A 48 9.51 -1.77 29.25
N GLU A 49 8.89 -2.27 28.19
CA GLU A 49 9.58 -2.58 26.93
C GLU A 49 10.15 -1.32 26.26
N GLY A 50 9.38 -0.24 26.18
CA GLY A 50 9.82 1.04 25.64
C GLY A 50 10.98 1.66 26.43
N ALA A 51 11.00 1.49 27.76
CA ALA A 51 12.15 1.89 28.58
C ALA A 51 13.41 1.08 28.25
N ALA A 52 13.26 -0.23 28.00
CA ALA A 52 14.37 -1.07 27.54
C ALA A 52 14.88 -0.62 26.16
N LEU A 53 13.98 -0.26 25.23
CA LEU A 53 14.35 0.27 23.91
C LEU A 53 15.12 1.60 24.01
N LYS A 54 14.68 2.52 24.87
CA LYS A 54 15.41 3.76 25.13
C LYS A 54 16.81 3.46 25.69
N SER A 55 16.94 2.50 26.61
CA SER A 55 18.24 2.13 27.18
C SER A 55 19.22 1.55 26.15
N SER A 56 18.73 0.76 25.18
CA SER A 56 19.56 0.22 24.09
C SER A 56 19.91 1.29 23.06
N GLN A 57 18.98 2.21 22.74
CA GLN A 57 19.25 3.38 21.91
C GLN A 57 20.26 4.34 22.57
N PHE A 58 20.20 4.56 23.89
CA PHE A 58 21.22 5.34 24.60
C PHE A 58 22.59 4.68 24.59
N ALA A 59 22.66 3.35 24.67
CA ALA A 59 23.92 2.62 24.52
C ALA A 59 24.48 2.73 23.09
N SER A 60 23.62 2.64 22.07
CA SER A 60 24.00 2.79 20.66
C SER A 60 24.36 4.24 20.28
N ALA A 61 23.62 5.22 20.81
CA ALA A 61 23.90 6.64 20.63
C ALA A 61 25.19 7.06 21.36
N ALA A 62 25.44 6.53 22.57
CA ALA A 62 26.72 6.72 23.26
C ALA A 62 27.89 6.10 22.50
N PHE A 63 27.66 5.04 21.71
CA PHE A 63 28.66 4.46 20.82
C PHE A 63 28.86 5.29 19.54
N SER A 64 27.77 5.83 18.97
CA SER A 64 27.78 6.70 17.78
C SER A 64 28.39 8.08 18.06
N VAL A 65 28.28 8.63 19.27
CA VAL A 65 28.95 9.91 19.62
C VAL A 65 30.49 9.81 19.55
N PHE A 66 31.07 8.59 19.52
CA PHE A 66 32.51 8.38 19.35
C PHE A 66 32.96 8.16 17.90
N GLN A 67 32.04 8.07 16.93
CA GLN A 67 32.33 8.03 15.50
C GLN A 67 31.42 9.03 14.81
N GLY A 68 31.96 10.15 14.30
CA GLY A 68 31.21 11.29 13.78
C GLY A 68 30.34 11.04 12.54
N ASP A 69 29.39 10.11 12.62
CA ASP A 69 28.28 9.96 11.69
C ASP A 69 27.17 10.93 12.13
N GLU A 70 27.32 12.19 11.72
CA GLU A 70 26.13 12.91 11.25
C GLU A 70 25.66 12.14 10.00
N GLN A 71 24.86 11.10 10.20
CA GLN A 71 24.01 10.57 9.14
C GLN A 71 23.07 11.72 8.80
N MET A 72 23.49 12.53 7.83
CA MET A 72 22.76 13.65 7.27
C MET A 72 21.36 13.13 6.95
N ARG A 73 20.38 13.44 7.80
CA ARG A 73 19.01 12.92 7.66
C ARG A 73 18.52 13.38 6.30
N SER A 74 18.53 12.49 5.32
CA SER A 74 18.01 12.74 3.99
C SER A 74 16.55 13.15 4.13
N SER A 75 16.11 14.06 3.27
CA SER A 75 14.71 14.45 3.21
C SER A 75 13.92 13.38 2.45
N ALA A 76 12.69 13.10 2.90
CA ALA A 76 11.75 12.27 2.17
C ALA A 76 11.52 12.84 0.76
N ARG A 77 11.53 11.95 -0.22
CA ARG A 77 11.06 12.23 -1.59
C ARG A 77 9.70 11.59 -1.88
N ALA A 78 9.29 10.66 -1.03
CA ALA A 78 8.01 9.96 -1.08
C ALA A 78 7.66 9.46 0.33
N ILE A 79 6.38 9.17 0.58
CA ILE A 79 5.89 8.72 1.89
C ILE A 79 5.06 7.43 1.73
N PRO A 80 5.37 6.35 2.47
CA PRO A 80 4.53 5.17 2.52
C PRO A 80 3.38 5.40 3.51
N ILE A 81 2.25 4.76 3.24
CA ILE A 81 1.09 4.78 4.11
C ILE A 81 0.71 3.34 4.42
N LEU A 82 0.69 2.97 5.69
CA LEU A 82 0.29 1.63 6.13
C LEU A 82 -1.21 1.63 6.40
N THR A 83 -1.91 0.58 5.97
CA THR A 83 -3.29 0.32 6.40
C THR A 83 -3.40 -0.97 7.19
N TYR A 84 -4.08 -0.86 8.33
CA TYR A 84 -4.52 -1.96 9.18
C TYR A 84 -6.05 -1.92 9.26
N HIS A 85 -6.66 -3.06 9.56
CA HIS A 85 -8.07 -3.10 9.94
C HIS A 85 -8.12 -3.34 11.45
N ARG A 86 -8.42 -4.56 11.88
CA ARG A 86 -8.42 -4.94 13.30
C ARG A 86 -7.05 -5.45 13.71
N ILE A 87 -6.71 -5.26 14.99
CA ILE A 87 -5.53 -5.88 15.62
C ILE A 87 -6.00 -6.92 16.63
N VAL A 88 -5.96 -8.20 16.23
CA VAL A 88 -6.62 -9.29 16.95
C VAL A 88 -5.67 -10.03 17.90
N TRP A 89 -6.18 -10.59 19.00
CA TRP A 89 -5.32 -11.33 19.95
C TRP A 89 -4.88 -12.70 19.42
N ASN A 90 -5.82 -13.40 18.79
CA ASN A 90 -5.58 -14.68 18.14
C ASN A 90 -5.67 -14.47 16.64
N SER A 91 -4.72 -15.06 15.90
CA SER A 91 -4.74 -15.01 14.44
C SER A 91 -6.06 -15.56 13.90
N ASP A 92 -6.68 -14.82 13.01
CA ASP A 92 -7.81 -15.24 12.19
C ASP A 92 -7.44 -15.37 10.71
N GLU A 93 -6.13 -15.36 10.41
CA GLU A 93 -5.53 -15.39 9.06
C GLU A 93 -5.97 -14.23 8.15
N LYS A 94 -6.51 -13.16 8.73
CA LYS A 94 -6.98 -11.98 8.00
C LYS A 94 -6.47 -10.69 8.59
N ASN A 95 -6.48 -10.61 9.92
CA ASN A 95 -6.11 -9.44 10.69
C ASN A 95 -4.75 -9.67 11.36
N VAL A 96 -3.95 -8.60 11.43
CA VAL A 96 -2.66 -8.63 12.12
C VAL A 96 -2.89 -8.91 13.60
N SER A 97 -2.10 -9.82 14.17
CA SER A 97 -2.20 -10.10 15.61
C SER A 97 -1.56 -8.99 16.45
N VAL A 98 -2.01 -8.80 17.70
CA VAL A 98 -1.37 -7.85 18.65
C VAL A 98 0.13 -8.13 18.80
N ARG A 99 0.54 -9.40 18.77
CA ARG A 99 1.94 -9.79 18.83
C ARG A 99 2.73 -9.28 17.61
N ASN A 100 2.21 -9.52 16.40
CA ASN A 100 2.87 -9.09 15.17
C ASN A 100 2.87 -7.57 15.05
N PHE A 101 1.74 -6.92 15.35
CA PHE A 101 1.65 -5.46 15.36
C PHE A 101 2.66 -4.82 16.31
N ARG A 102 2.81 -5.38 17.52
CA ARG A 102 3.83 -4.91 18.47
C ARG A 102 5.24 -5.04 17.90
N ASP A 103 5.57 -6.20 17.35
CA ASP A 103 6.89 -6.45 16.74
C ASP A 103 7.17 -5.49 15.58
N GLN A 104 6.18 -5.27 14.72
CA GLN A 104 6.20 -4.29 13.63
C GLN A 104 6.50 -2.87 14.13
N MET A 105 5.76 -2.36 15.11
CA MET A 105 5.96 -0.99 15.58
C MET A 105 7.32 -0.79 16.25
N TYR A 106 7.82 -1.77 17.01
CA TYR A 106 9.17 -1.71 17.56
C TYR A 106 10.24 -1.77 16.47
N ALA A 107 10.07 -2.60 15.46
CA ALA A 107 11.00 -2.69 14.34
C ALA A 107 11.05 -1.37 13.56
N LEU A 108 9.90 -0.76 13.26
CA LEU A 108 9.82 0.57 12.65
C LEU A 108 10.56 1.62 13.49
N LYS A 109 10.27 1.71 14.80
CA LYS A 109 10.94 2.66 15.68
C LYS A 109 12.44 2.44 15.76
N HIS A 110 12.87 1.17 15.79
CA HIS A 110 14.29 0.82 15.83
C HIS A 110 15.02 1.18 14.53
N ALA A 111 14.36 0.99 13.37
CA ALA A 111 14.86 1.37 12.07
C ALA A 111 14.81 2.89 11.81
N GLY A 112 14.28 3.68 12.75
CA GLY A 112 14.25 5.14 12.67
C GLY A 112 13.06 5.71 11.91
N TRP A 113 12.02 4.91 11.70
CA TRP A 113 10.75 5.38 11.15
C TRP A 113 9.96 6.17 12.17
N GLU A 114 9.40 7.29 11.74
CA GLU A 114 8.54 8.16 12.55
C GLU A 114 7.21 8.38 11.84
N THR A 115 6.14 8.38 12.63
CA THR A 115 4.80 8.67 12.13
C THR A 115 4.63 10.17 11.86
N ILE A 116 3.83 10.50 10.85
CA ILE A 116 3.39 11.87 10.56
C ILE A 116 1.87 11.99 10.68
N THR A 117 1.39 13.21 10.78
CA THR A 117 -0.04 13.57 10.75
C THR A 117 -0.58 13.69 9.33
N LEU A 118 -1.92 13.74 9.18
CA LEU A 118 -2.58 14.04 7.92
C LEU A 118 -2.17 15.40 7.37
N GLU A 119 -2.05 16.43 8.22
CA GLU A 119 -1.65 17.77 7.78
C GLU A 119 -0.21 17.79 7.26
N GLU A 120 0.73 17.13 7.96
CA GLU A 120 2.10 16.99 7.49
C GLU A 120 2.19 16.22 6.16
N TYR A 121 1.37 15.18 6.00
CA TYR A 121 1.27 14.47 4.72
C TYR A 121 0.73 15.39 3.61
N LYS A 122 -0.35 16.14 3.85
CA LYS A 122 -0.90 17.11 2.87
C LYS A 122 0.15 18.16 2.48
N ASP A 123 0.84 18.74 3.45
CA ASP A 123 1.84 19.77 3.19
C ASP A 123 3.08 19.21 2.50
N PHE A 124 3.48 17.98 2.79
CA PHE A 124 4.53 17.27 2.05
C PHE A 124 4.14 17.07 0.59
N MET A 125 2.95 16.53 0.33
CA MET A 125 2.44 16.31 -1.02
C MET A 125 2.25 17.61 -1.80
N ALA A 126 1.99 18.72 -1.11
CA ALA A 126 1.93 20.06 -1.69
C ALA A 126 3.31 20.73 -1.87
N GLY A 127 4.41 20.09 -1.46
CA GLY A 127 5.77 20.64 -1.51
C GLY A 127 6.02 21.80 -0.53
N LYS A 128 5.18 21.93 0.50
CA LYS A 128 5.27 22.98 1.53
C LYS A 128 6.06 22.54 2.76
N LEU A 129 6.12 21.24 3.02
CA LEU A 129 6.84 20.65 4.16
C LEU A 129 7.91 19.66 3.67
N THR A 130 9.08 19.72 4.29
CA THR A 130 10.13 18.73 4.11
C THR A 130 10.15 17.82 5.34
N LEU A 131 10.03 16.52 5.12
CA LEU A 131 10.03 15.50 6.17
C LEU A 131 11.34 14.70 6.13
N PRO A 132 11.76 14.06 7.24
CA PRO A 132 12.83 13.05 7.21
C PRO A 132 12.51 11.88 6.28
N GLU A 133 13.52 11.25 5.69
CA GLU A 133 13.37 10.14 4.73
C GLU A 133 12.51 8.99 5.26
N ARG A 134 12.65 8.65 6.54
CA ARG A 134 11.90 7.60 7.22
C ARG A 134 10.65 8.15 7.91
N SER A 135 9.83 8.89 7.18
CA SER A 135 8.51 9.34 7.62
C SER A 135 7.41 8.47 7.00
N LEU A 136 6.41 8.08 7.78
CA LEU A 136 5.29 7.25 7.32
C LEU A 136 3.96 7.66 7.96
N LEU A 137 2.84 7.34 7.32
CA LEU A 137 1.51 7.49 7.91
C LEU A 137 0.94 6.11 8.27
N ILE A 138 0.38 5.95 9.47
CA ILE A 138 -0.30 4.70 9.88
C ILE A 138 -1.80 4.95 9.94
N THR A 139 -2.56 4.13 9.22
CA THR A 139 -4.02 4.25 9.13
C THR A 139 -4.71 2.96 9.55
N PHE A 140 -5.93 3.11 10.08
CA PHE A 140 -6.81 2.04 10.48
C PHE A 140 -8.21 2.23 9.91
N ASP A 141 -8.78 1.20 9.30
CA ASP A 141 -10.14 1.26 8.75
C ASP A 141 -11.21 0.74 9.74
N ASP A 142 -12.48 0.90 9.36
CA ASP A 142 -13.70 0.48 10.05
C ASP A 142 -14.08 1.18 11.36
N GLY A 143 -13.14 1.81 12.06
CA GLY A 143 -13.39 2.33 13.41
C GLY A 143 -13.59 1.21 14.43
N ALA A 144 -12.84 0.12 14.32
CA ALA A 144 -12.94 -1.01 15.23
C ALA A 144 -12.28 -0.74 16.60
N LYS A 145 -12.84 -1.29 17.67
CA LYS A 145 -12.30 -1.20 19.03
C LYS A 145 -10.94 -1.86 19.12
N GLU A 146 -10.73 -2.98 18.43
CA GLU A 146 -9.44 -3.66 18.35
C GLU A 146 -8.36 -2.84 17.62
N SER A 147 -8.72 -1.81 16.87
CA SER A 147 -7.77 -0.88 16.23
C SER A 147 -7.31 0.23 17.18
N PHE A 148 -7.98 0.40 18.34
CA PHE A 148 -7.69 1.46 19.29
C PHE A 148 -7.15 0.95 20.62
N TYR A 149 -7.88 0.04 21.29
CA TYR A 149 -7.56 -0.37 22.67
C TYR A 149 -6.18 -1.02 22.84
N PRO A 150 -5.75 -1.95 21.99
CA PRO A 150 -4.39 -2.49 22.08
C PRO A 150 -3.33 -1.57 21.49
N VAL A 151 -3.71 -0.65 20.59
CA VAL A 151 -2.78 0.19 19.81
C VAL A 151 -2.39 1.47 20.56
N ASP A 152 -3.34 2.19 21.16
CA ASP A 152 -3.07 3.48 21.79
C ASP A 152 -1.99 3.44 22.89
N PRO A 153 -1.95 2.43 23.78
CA PRO A 153 -0.85 2.29 24.73
C PRO A 153 0.52 2.15 24.08
N LEU A 154 0.61 1.43 22.95
CA LEU A 154 1.86 1.20 22.22
C LEU A 154 2.30 2.49 21.52
N PHE A 155 1.37 3.17 20.85
CA PHE A 155 1.63 4.46 20.21
C PHE A 155 2.11 5.50 21.21
N ARG A 156 1.54 5.52 22.42
CA ARG A 156 2.04 6.35 23.51
C ARG A 156 3.48 6.02 23.92
N ALA A 157 3.82 4.74 24.03
CA ALA A 157 5.15 4.30 24.44
C ALA A 157 6.22 4.65 23.37
N LEU A 158 5.84 4.57 22.09
CA LEU A 158 6.71 4.80 20.94
C LEU A 158 6.72 6.25 20.45
N HIS A 159 5.82 7.09 20.96
CA HIS A 159 5.54 8.42 20.43
C HIS A 159 5.12 8.39 18.96
N PHE A 160 4.27 7.41 18.63
CA PHE A 160 3.63 7.31 17.33
C PHE A 160 2.22 7.92 17.37
N GLU A 161 1.78 8.28 16.17
CA GLU A 161 0.48 8.84 15.86
C GLU A 161 -0.18 8.00 14.75
N GLY A 162 -1.50 8.10 14.62
CA GLY A 162 -2.20 7.41 13.54
C GLY A 162 -3.56 8.01 13.22
N VAL A 163 -4.14 7.51 12.13
CA VAL A 163 -5.45 7.95 11.62
C VAL A 163 -6.40 6.76 11.69
N ILE A 164 -7.61 6.98 12.19
CA ILE A 164 -8.67 5.97 12.13
C ILE A 164 -9.84 6.47 11.27
N PHE A 165 -10.19 5.70 10.25
CA PHE A 165 -11.31 5.99 9.36
C PHE A 165 -12.59 5.39 9.93
N ILE A 166 -13.59 6.23 10.19
CA ILE A 166 -14.82 5.87 10.90
C ILE A 166 -15.99 5.70 9.93
N ILE A 167 -16.67 4.56 10.01
CA ILE A 167 -17.99 4.38 9.38
C ILE A 167 -19.03 5.11 10.24
N ALA A 168 -19.52 6.25 9.77
CA ALA A 168 -20.25 7.19 10.62
C ALA A 168 -21.59 6.63 11.16
N SER A 169 -22.28 5.75 10.43
CA SER A 169 -23.49 5.10 10.95
C SER A 169 -23.17 4.06 12.03
N ALA A 170 -22.03 3.40 11.91
CA ALA A 170 -21.69 2.21 12.71
C ALA A 170 -21.34 2.57 14.16
N MET A 171 -20.80 3.77 14.41
CA MET A 171 -20.49 4.24 15.77
C MET A 171 -21.73 4.32 16.68
N TYR A 172 -22.91 4.50 16.10
CA TYR A 172 -24.18 4.52 16.85
C TYR A 172 -24.79 3.13 17.06
N THR A 173 -24.09 2.05 16.69
CA THR A 173 -24.57 0.68 16.94
C THR A 173 -24.64 0.43 18.46
N PRO A 174 -25.85 0.23 19.03
CA PRO A 174 -25.99 0.07 20.47
C PRO A 174 -25.23 -1.16 20.98
N GLU A 175 -24.48 -1.00 22.07
CA GLU A 175 -23.73 -2.08 22.73
C GLU A 175 -22.77 -2.84 21.79
N SER A 176 -22.28 -2.15 20.74
CA SER A 176 -21.32 -2.72 19.81
C SER A 176 -20.04 -3.16 20.52
N VAL A 177 -19.63 -4.40 20.28
CA VAL A 177 -18.32 -4.94 20.69
C VAL A 177 -17.25 -4.72 19.61
N TYR A 178 -17.67 -4.34 18.40
CA TYR A 178 -16.80 -4.15 17.25
C TYR A 178 -16.47 -2.68 17.02
N TYR A 179 -17.47 -1.84 16.82
CA TYR A 179 -17.29 -0.42 16.47
C TYR A 179 -17.07 0.45 17.70
N LEU A 180 -16.17 1.42 17.59
CA LEU A 180 -16.00 2.48 18.56
C LEU A 180 -17.29 3.31 18.67
N ALA A 181 -17.77 3.49 19.89
CA ALA A 181 -18.86 4.42 20.22
C ALA A 181 -18.35 5.88 20.23
N PRO A 182 -19.25 6.89 20.13
CA PRO A 182 -18.85 8.29 20.13
C PRO A 182 -17.98 8.68 21.33
N GLU A 183 -18.26 8.16 22.53
CA GLU A 183 -17.45 8.45 23.73
C GLU A 183 -16.03 7.87 23.64
N GLU A 184 -15.86 6.74 22.96
CA GLU A 184 -14.56 6.10 22.73
C GLU A 184 -13.77 6.87 21.68
N ILE A 185 -14.42 7.36 20.61
CA ILE A 185 -13.80 8.22 19.59
C ILE A 185 -13.38 9.57 20.21
N GLN A 186 -14.23 10.17 21.05
CA GLN A 186 -13.86 11.37 21.82
C GLN A 186 -12.65 11.13 22.72
N ARG A 187 -12.54 9.94 23.32
CA ARG A 187 -11.37 9.55 24.14
C ARG A 187 -10.10 9.40 23.30
N LEU A 188 -10.23 8.80 22.12
CA LEU A 188 -9.17 8.66 21.12
C LEU A 188 -8.63 10.03 20.70
N LEU A 189 -9.50 10.98 20.35
CA LEU A 189 -9.12 12.34 19.96
C LEU A 189 -8.45 13.11 21.11
N LYS A 190 -9.01 13.06 22.33
CA LYS A 190 -8.43 13.70 23.53
C LYS A 190 -7.03 13.21 23.89
N SER A 191 -6.61 12.10 23.31
CA SER A 191 -5.31 11.52 23.56
C SER A 191 -4.17 12.24 22.83
N ASN A 192 -4.50 13.08 21.82
CA ASN A 192 -3.57 13.79 20.93
C ASN A 192 -2.57 12.88 20.21
N ARG A 193 -2.94 11.63 19.93
CA ARG A 193 -2.17 10.69 19.09
C ARG A 193 -2.93 10.23 17.85
N TRP A 194 -4.16 10.68 17.72
CA TRP A 194 -5.08 10.14 16.74
C TRP A 194 -5.85 11.24 16.05
N GLU A 195 -5.94 11.12 14.75
CA GLU A 195 -6.86 11.86 13.89
C GLU A 195 -7.96 10.91 13.41
N ILE A 196 -9.10 11.47 12.98
CA ILE A 196 -10.18 10.69 12.39
C ILE A 196 -10.39 11.08 10.93
N GLY A 197 -10.66 10.08 10.09
CA GLY A 197 -11.14 10.27 8.72
C GLY A 197 -12.52 9.65 8.53
N SER A 198 -13.14 9.90 7.39
CA SER A 198 -14.38 9.25 7.00
C SER A 198 -14.13 7.90 6.32
N HIS A 199 -14.88 6.87 6.72
CA HIS A 199 -15.00 5.60 6.00
C HIS A 199 -16.43 5.38 5.50
N SER A 200 -17.03 6.43 4.94
CA SER A 200 -18.43 6.52 4.49
C SER A 200 -19.45 6.64 5.64
N PHE A 201 -20.69 6.98 5.29
CA PHE A 201 -21.78 6.97 6.26
C PHE A 201 -22.29 5.55 6.44
N ASP A 202 -22.69 4.87 5.36
CA ASP A 202 -23.21 3.49 5.41
C ASP A 202 -22.68 2.58 4.29
N GLY A 203 -21.80 3.09 3.42
CA GLY A 203 -21.34 2.42 2.20
C GLY A 203 -20.48 1.16 2.38
N HIS A 204 -20.30 0.68 3.62
CA HIS A 204 -19.58 -0.55 3.95
C HIS A 204 -20.52 -1.74 4.24
N ARG A 205 -21.83 -1.60 4.03
CA ARG A 205 -22.80 -2.70 4.19
C ARG A 205 -22.88 -3.59 2.94
N PRO A 206 -23.40 -4.83 3.05
CA PRO A 206 -23.76 -5.62 1.88
C PRO A 206 -24.90 -4.95 1.10
N TYR A 207 -24.69 -4.73 -0.19
CA TYR A 207 -25.72 -4.27 -1.14
C TYR A 207 -25.90 -5.27 -2.26
N VAL A 208 -26.98 -5.14 -3.03
CA VAL A 208 -27.32 -6.06 -4.12
C VAL A 208 -27.38 -5.36 -5.47
N ALA A 209 -26.92 -6.05 -6.51
CA ALA A 209 -26.80 -5.60 -7.90
C ALA A 209 -27.97 -6.05 -8.78
N ASP A 210 -28.85 -6.95 -8.30
CA ASP A 210 -30.04 -7.40 -9.03
C ASP A 210 -31.06 -8.12 -8.15
N SER A 211 -32.13 -8.62 -8.78
CA SER A 211 -33.20 -9.41 -8.15
C SER A 211 -32.76 -10.79 -7.66
N GLU A 212 -31.61 -11.30 -8.11
CA GLU A 212 -31.07 -12.61 -7.71
C GLU A 212 -30.19 -12.50 -6.46
N GLY A 213 -29.91 -11.27 -6.02
CA GLY A 213 -29.13 -10.99 -4.82
C GLY A 213 -27.62 -11.07 -5.05
N ARG A 214 -27.15 -10.88 -6.29
CA ARG A 214 -25.71 -10.70 -6.53
C ARG A 214 -25.20 -9.50 -5.74
N GLU A 215 -24.04 -9.62 -5.11
CA GLU A 215 -23.46 -8.53 -4.31
C GLU A 215 -23.09 -7.32 -5.19
N ALA A 216 -23.24 -6.12 -4.62
CA ALA A 216 -22.87 -4.85 -5.22
C ALA A 216 -21.91 -4.08 -4.32
N ILE A 217 -21.00 -3.34 -4.94
CA ILE A 217 -20.11 -2.40 -4.27
C ILE A 217 -20.81 -1.03 -4.24
N PHE A 218 -21.11 -0.52 -3.05
CA PHE A 218 -21.87 0.74 -2.89
C PHE A 218 -21.31 1.89 -3.73
N PHE A 219 -19.99 2.04 -3.75
CA PHE A 219 -19.32 3.15 -4.41
C PHE A 219 -18.99 2.91 -5.88
N ALA A 220 -19.28 1.74 -6.43
CA ALA A 220 -18.90 1.37 -7.80
C ALA A 220 -20.10 0.94 -8.66
N ASP A 221 -21.07 0.26 -8.05
CA ASP A 221 -22.19 -0.36 -8.75
C ASP A 221 -23.49 0.43 -8.61
N LYS A 222 -24.34 0.32 -9.63
CA LYS A 222 -25.76 0.66 -9.53
C LYS A 222 -26.46 -0.40 -8.68
N LEU A 223 -27.19 0.04 -7.67
CA LEU A 223 -27.89 -0.87 -6.77
C LEU A 223 -29.21 -1.33 -7.37
N TRP A 224 -29.64 -2.54 -7.03
CA TRP A 224 -30.99 -3.00 -7.30
C TRP A 224 -31.97 -2.35 -6.31
N LEU A 225 -33.05 -1.78 -6.86
CA LEU A 225 -34.13 -1.15 -6.11
C LEU A 225 -35.33 -2.13 -6.08
N PRO A 226 -35.54 -2.85 -4.96
CA PRO A 226 -36.51 -3.95 -4.93
C PRO A 226 -37.96 -3.50 -5.07
N GLU A 227 -38.31 -2.32 -4.53
CA GLU A 227 -39.68 -1.79 -4.57
C GLU A 227 -40.07 -1.37 -6.00
N GLU A 228 -39.12 -0.80 -6.73
CA GLU A 228 -39.27 -0.36 -8.12
C GLU A 228 -38.97 -1.44 -9.16
N GLN A 229 -38.46 -2.60 -8.72
CA GLN A 229 -38.06 -3.74 -9.54
C GLN A 229 -37.13 -3.34 -10.70
N ARG A 230 -36.13 -2.50 -10.43
CA ARG A 230 -35.14 -2.05 -11.43
C ARG A 230 -33.80 -1.75 -10.79
N LEU A 231 -32.78 -1.61 -11.64
CA LEU A 231 -31.54 -0.97 -11.24
C LEU A 231 -31.74 0.53 -11.00
N GLU A 232 -30.96 1.04 -10.08
CA GLU A 232 -30.70 2.46 -9.88
C GLU A 232 -30.22 3.10 -11.19
N SER A 233 -30.73 4.28 -11.49
CA SER A 233 -30.24 5.09 -12.60
C SER A 233 -28.90 5.73 -12.23
N GLU A 234 -28.13 6.18 -13.23
CA GLU A 234 -26.87 6.89 -12.98
C GLU A 234 -27.03 8.14 -12.10
N LYS A 235 -28.12 8.88 -12.29
CA LYS A 235 -28.43 10.06 -11.47
C LYS A 235 -28.73 9.71 -10.02
N GLU A 236 -29.43 8.60 -9.79
CA GLU A 236 -29.71 8.12 -8.43
C GLU A 236 -28.43 7.62 -7.77
N PHE A 237 -27.57 6.89 -8.50
CA PHE A 237 -26.24 6.48 -8.05
C PHE A 237 -25.41 7.68 -7.59
N GLU A 238 -25.28 8.69 -8.44
CA GLU A 238 -24.50 9.89 -8.11
C GLU A 238 -25.09 10.61 -6.88
N ALA A 239 -26.42 10.74 -6.81
CA ALA A 239 -27.09 11.35 -5.66
C ALA A 239 -26.85 10.56 -4.37
N ARG A 240 -26.90 9.23 -4.42
CA ARG A 240 -26.66 8.34 -3.27
C ARG A 240 -25.22 8.46 -2.78
N VAL A 241 -24.24 8.37 -3.68
CA VAL A 241 -22.81 8.52 -3.34
C VAL A 241 -22.54 9.90 -2.71
N ARG A 242 -22.98 10.99 -3.36
CA ARG A 242 -22.78 12.35 -2.84
C ARG A 242 -23.47 12.57 -1.49
N SER A 243 -24.66 12.00 -1.31
CA SER A 243 -25.41 12.10 -0.06
C SER A 243 -24.70 11.36 1.08
N ASP A 244 -24.21 10.14 0.82
CA ASP A 244 -23.48 9.35 1.81
C ASP A 244 -22.20 10.07 2.26
N LEU A 245 -21.36 10.46 1.30
CA LEU A 245 -20.09 11.16 1.57
C LEU A 245 -20.30 12.43 2.40
N ARG A 246 -21.25 13.28 2.00
CA ARG A 246 -21.55 14.52 2.71
C ARG A 246 -22.09 14.25 4.11
N LYS A 247 -23.03 13.32 4.24
CA LYS A 247 -23.66 12.99 5.51
C LYS A 247 -22.64 12.41 6.50
N ALA A 248 -21.68 11.63 6.02
CA ALA A 248 -20.58 11.13 6.84
C ALA A 248 -19.74 12.27 7.40
N ARG A 249 -19.20 13.14 6.53
CA ARG A 249 -18.39 14.31 6.92
C ARG A 249 -19.14 15.17 7.95
N GLU A 250 -20.35 15.63 7.60
CA GLU A 250 -21.17 16.49 8.47
C GLU A 250 -21.50 15.83 9.82
N THR A 251 -21.67 14.51 9.86
CA THR A 251 -21.96 13.79 11.10
C THR A 251 -20.74 13.73 12.00
N LEU A 252 -19.57 13.38 11.45
CA LEU A 252 -18.33 13.29 12.20
C LEU A 252 -17.88 14.67 12.71
N GLU A 253 -17.89 15.69 11.85
CA GLU A 253 -17.52 17.06 12.24
C GLU A 253 -18.45 17.61 13.34
N ARG A 254 -19.77 17.37 13.23
CA ARG A 254 -20.74 17.81 14.24
C ARG A 254 -20.57 17.09 15.57
N GLU A 255 -20.32 15.78 15.56
CA GLU A 255 -20.21 14.96 16.77
C GLU A 255 -18.90 15.24 17.54
N PHE A 256 -17.81 15.48 16.80
CA PHE A 256 -16.46 15.55 17.38
C PHE A 256 -15.85 16.95 17.40
N GLY A 257 -16.41 17.91 16.65
CA GLY A 257 -15.90 19.28 16.60
C GLY A 257 -14.50 19.39 15.99
N VAL A 258 -14.16 18.46 15.09
CA VAL A 258 -12.91 18.41 14.32
C VAL A 258 -13.24 18.51 12.84
N GLU A 259 -12.27 18.92 12.03
CA GLU A 259 -12.38 18.89 10.58
C GLU A 259 -12.13 17.46 10.07
N VAL A 260 -12.89 17.01 9.06
CA VAL A 260 -12.76 15.66 8.49
C VAL A 260 -12.57 15.75 6.98
N ASP A 261 -11.32 15.95 6.57
CA ASP A 261 -10.94 16.13 5.15
C ASP A 261 -10.27 14.89 4.53
N ALA A 262 -10.18 13.79 5.27
CA ALA A 262 -9.63 12.53 4.79
C ALA A 262 -10.74 11.49 4.61
N PHE A 263 -10.77 10.81 3.47
CA PHE A 263 -11.72 9.75 3.16
C PHE A 263 -11.00 8.47 2.70
N ALA A 264 -11.18 7.37 3.42
CA ALA A 264 -10.78 6.06 2.95
C ALA A 264 -11.95 5.39 2.23
N PHE A 265 -11.73 4.98 0.98
CA PHE A 265 -12.76 4.31 0.19
C PHE A 265 -13.03 2.92 0.77
N PRO A 266 -14.28 2.60 1.20
CA PRO A 266 -14.64 1.26 1.65
C PRO A 266 -14.34 0.20 0.59
N LEU A 267 -13.92 -0.97 1.06
CA LEU A 267 -13.65 -2.13 0.21
C LEU A 267 -12.65 -1.80 -0.93
N GLY A 268 -11.53 -1.12 -0.60
CA GLY A 268 -10.49 -0.59 -1.49
C GLY A 268 -9.91 -1.57 -2.54
N ASN A 269 -8.72 -1.34 -3.11
CA ASN A 269 -8.21 -2.03 -4.33
C ASN A 269 -7.96 -3.56 -4.22
N GLU A 270 -8.46 -4.22 -3.19
CA GLU A 270 -8.77 -5.66 -3.22
C GLU A 270 -10.01 -5.94 -4.11
N THR A 271 -10.91 -4.96 -4.23
CA THR A 271 -12.08 -4.87 -5.14
C THR A 271 -12.55 -3.41 -5.30
N GLY A 272 -11.65 -2.43 -5.50
CA GLY A 272 -11.97 -1.01 -5.35
C GLY A 272 -13.07 -0.48 -6.28
N ILE A 273 -13.17 0.82 -6.45
CA ILE A 273 -14.14 1.38 -7.41
C ILE A 273 -13.97 0.82 -8.85
N GLU A 274 -12.77 0.33 -9.20
CA GLU A 274 -12.49 -0.42 -10.44
C GLU A 274 -13.12 -1.83 -10.52
N GLY A 275 -13.61 -2.39 -9.40
CA GLY A 275 -14.26 -3.70 -9.29
C GLY A 275 -15.75 -3.69 -9.65
N ALA A 276 -16.25 -2.57 -10.21
CA ALA A 276 -17.64 -2.44 -10.63
C ALA A 276 -18.08 -3.63 -11.50
N ALA A 277 -19.09 -4.34 -11.04
CA ALA A 277 -19.68 -5.46 -11.75
C ALA A 277 -20.65 -5.01 -12.84
N ASN A 278 -21.38 -3.91 -12.60
CA ASN A 278 -22.47 -3.48 -13.49
C ASN A 278 -22.40 -2.02 -13.96
N PHE A 279 -21.45 -1.22 -13.45
CA PHE A 279 -21.34 0.19 -13.80
C PHE A 279 -19.88 0.69 -13.80
N PRO A 280 -19.10 0.41 -14.87
CA PRO A 280 -17.68 0.74 -14.94
C PRO A 280 -17.33 2.21 -14.66
N GLU A 281 -18.21 3.15 -15.02
CA GLU A 281 -18.01 4.58 -14.79
C GLU A 281 -18.18 5.02 -13.32
N GLY A 282 -18.83 4.19 -12.50
CA GLY A 282 -19.12 4.48 -11.08
C GLY A 282 -17.87 4.86 -10.29
N ALA A 283 -16.74 4.25 -10.65
CA ALA A 283 -15.41 4.59 -10.12
C ALA A 283 -15.08 6.06 -10.19
N SER A 284 -15.06 6.57 -11.42
CA SER A 284 -14.68 7.93 -11.74
C SER A 284 -15.69 8.96 -11.21
N ILE A 285 -16.95 8.55 -11.02
CA ILE A 285 -18.00 9.39 -10.44
C ILE A 285 -17.77 9.54 -8.95
N THR A 286 -17.53 8.42 -8.24
CA THR A 286 -17.27 8.46 -6.80
C THR A 286 -15.99 9.20 -6.47
N GLU A 287 -14.90 8.93 -7.20
CA GLU A 287 -13.62 9.64 -6.98
C GLU A 287 -13.80 11.15 -7.11
N ARG A 288 -14.46 11.63 -8.18
CA ARG A 288 -14.78 13.07 -8.34
C ARG A 288 -15.63 13.59 -7.19
N ALA A 289 -16.72 12.90 -6.86
CA ALA A 289 -17.62 13.30 -5.78
C ALA A 289 -16.89 13.40 -4.43
N ALA A 290 -15.95 12.50 -4.16
CA ALA A 290 -15.12 12.53 -2.96
C ALA A 290 -14.10 13.68 -3.00
N SER A 291 -13.43 13.91 -4.15
CA SER A 291 -12.45 15.00 -4.30
C SER A 291 -13.04 16.41 -4.19
N GLU A 292 -14.35 16.55 -4.38
CA GLU A 292 -15.07 17.81 -4.15
C GLU A 292 -15.39 18.05 -2.66
N LEU A 293 -15.30 17.02 -1.81
CA LEU A 293 -15.70 17.03 -0.41
C LEU A 293 -14.55 16.75 0.57
N TYR A 294 -13.43 16.21 0.13
CA TYR A 294 -12.30 15.81 0.95
C TYR A 294 -11.01 16.24 0.28
N ASP A 295 -10.00 16.61 1.08
CA ASP A 295 -8.67 16.98 0.58
C ASP A 295 -7.86 15.73 0.21
N LEU A 296 -8.08 14.62 0.92
CA LEU A 296 -7.36 13.36 0.73
C LEU A 296 -8.32 12.18 0.57
N GLY A 297 -8.05 11.35 -0.43
CA GLY A 297 -8.71 10.09 -0.70
C GLY A 297 -7.72 8.92 -0.58
N PHE A 298 -8.07 7.88 0.15
CA PHE A 298 -7.16 6.77 0.43
C PHE A 298 -7.63 5.45 -0.20
N LEU A 299 -6.77 4.85 -1.02
CA LEU A 299 -6.98 3.55 -1.64
C LEU A 299 -6.02 2.54 -1.04
N GLN A 300 -6.54 1.37 -0.66
CA GLN A 300 -5.71 0.24 -0.24
C GLN A 300 -5.16 -0.49 -1.46
N THR A 301 -3.89 -0.84 -1.50
CA THR A 301 -3.29 -1.64 -2.57
C THR A 301 -2.81 -2.99 -2.03
N SER A 302 -2.85 -4.02 -2.88
CA SER A 302 -2.41 -5.39 -2.60
C SER A 302 -1.05 -5.72 -3.24
N ASN A 303 -0.15 -4.73 -3.30
CA ASN A 303 1.23 -4.82 -3.82
C ASN A 303 1.39 -4.85 -5.36
N ARG A 304 0.58 -4.10 -6.12
CA ARG A 304 0.63 -4.14 -7.60
C ARG A 304 1.27 -2.93 -8.28
N ASP A 305 1.53 -1.86 -7.53
CA ASP A 305 2.22 -0.65 -7.98
C ASP A 305 3.20 -0.21 -6.87
N TYR A 306 3.92 0.90 -7.07
CA TYR A 306 4.89 1.41 -6.12
C TYR A 306 4.31 1.61 -4.71
N SER A 307 5.09 1.30 -3.69
CA SER A 307 4.59 1.26 -2.31
C SER A 307 4.53 2.63 -1.62
N PHE A 308 5.12 3.67 -2.24
CA PHE A 308 5.21 5.03 -1.70
C PHE A 308 4.43 6.03 -2.55
N ASN A 309 3.98 7.11 -1.92
CA ASN A 309 3.29 8.21 -2.57
C ASN A 309 4.26 9.35 -2.89
N TYR A 310 4.30 9.77 -4.15
CA TYR A 310 5.17 10.84 -4.63
C TYR A 310 4.37 12.14 -4.87
N PRO A 311 4.87 13.33 -4.48
CA PRO A 311 4.16 14.61 -4.68
C PRO A 311 3.74 14.92 -6.13
N GLU A 312 4.39 14.30 -7.12
CA GLU A 312 4.12 14.51 -8.55
C GLU A 312 2.96 13.64 -9.10
N GLU A 313 2.48 12.62 -8.36
CA GLU A 313 1.51 11.63 -8.87
C GLU A 313 0.04 12.07 -8.75
N SER A 314 -0.44 12.31 -7.54
CA SER A 314 -1.82 12.73 -7.28
C SER A 314 -1.89 13.65 -6.07
N LYS A 315 -2.76 14.67 -6.17
CA LYS A 315 -3.01 15.62 -5.07
C LYS A 315 -4.15 15.19 -4.16
N PHE A 316 -4.97 14.25 -4.60
CA PHE A 316 -6.13 13.76 -3.85
C PHE A 316 -5.93 12.29 -3.43
N LEU A 317 -5.61 11.41 -4.38
CA LEU A 317 -5.48 9.99 -4.11
C LEU A 317 -4.13 9.64 -3.48
N ALA A 318 -4.17 8.85 -2.42
CA ALA A 318 -3.04 8.27 -1.74
C ALA A 318 -3.20 6.75 -1.65
N TRP A 319 -2.13 6.02 -1.96
CA TRP A 319 -2.05 4.57 -1.91
C TRP A 319 -1.55 4.10 -0.55
N ARG A 320 -2.18 3.05 -0.03
CA ARG A 320 -1.87 2.45 1.26
C ARG A 320 -1.44 1.00 1.11
N VAL A 321 -0.29 0.67 1.65
CA VAL A 321 0.23 -0.69 1.77
C VAL A 321 -0.63 -1.45 2.77
N HIS A 322 -1.35 -2.47 2.31
CA HIS A 322 -2.03 -3.39 3.21
C HIS A 322 -1.02 -4.25 3.96
N VAL A 323 -0.93 -4.08 5.28
CA VAL A 323 0.00 -4.87 6.09
C VAL A 323 -0.59 -6.26 6.30
N HIS A 324 0.01 -7.25 5.64
CA HIS A 324 -0.49 -8.62 5.67
C HIS A 324 -0.36 -9.25 7.06
N HIS A 325 -1.29 -10.14 7.42
CA HIS A 325 -1.43 -10.68 8.77
C HIS A 325 -0.21 -11.48 9.26
N ASP A 326 0.58 -12.03 8.33
CA ASP A 326 1.76 -12.86 8.59
C ASP A 326 3.08 -12.08 8.63
N TRP A 327 3.08 -10.78 8.34
CA TRP A 327 4.28 -9.96 8.42
C TRP A 327 4.70 -9.78 9.88
N ASP A 328 5.97 -10.08 10.17
CA ASP A 328 6.63 -9.68 11.39
C ASP A 328 7.33 -8.31 11.21
N GLY A 329 8.01 -7.82 12.24
CA GLY A 329 8.67 -6.52 12.17
C GLY A 329 9.84 -6.47 11.18
N ALA A 330 10.58 -7.56 11.03
CA ALA A 330 11.68 -7.63 10.07
C ALA A 330 11.16 -7.59 8.63
N ARG A 331 10.07 -8.31 8.33
CA ARG A 331 9.43 -8.28 7.02
C ARG A 331 8.90 -6.89 6.71
N LEU A 332 8.18 -6.24 7.63
CA LEU A 332 7.63 -4.90 7.39
C LEU A 332 8.73 -3.88 7.09
N VAL A 333 9.82 -3.88 7.88
CA VAL A 333 10.95 -2.98 7.63
C VAL A 333 11.60 -3.27 6.28
N GLN A 334 11.76 -4.55 5.91
CA GLN A 334 12.29 -4.91 4.59
C GLN A 334 11.45 -4.35 3.44
N GLU A 335 10.11 -4.43 3.53
CA GLU A 335 9.22 -3.88 2.50
C GLU A 335 9.38 -2.36 2.37
N LEU A 336 9.44 -1.63 3.50
CA LEU A 336 9.59 -0.17 3.47
C LEU A 336 10.97 0.29 3.01
N GLU A 337 12.05 -0.34 3.48
CA GLU A 337 13.42 -0.01 3.02
C GLU A 337 13.59 -0.38 1.54
N GLY A 338 12.96 -1.46 1.07
CA GLY A 338 12.91 -1.83 -0.34
C GLY A 338 12.22 -0.79 -1.22
N GLY A 339 11.21 -0.08 -0.70
CA GLY A 339 10.48 0.98 -1.41
C GLY A 339 11.10 2.37 -1.33
N LEU A 340 12.16 2.56 -0.52
CA LEU A 340 12.81 3.87 -0.41
C LEU A 340 13.33 4.37 -1.79
N PRO A 341 13.14 5.67 -2.10
CA PRO A 341 13.61 6.25 -3.35
C PRO A 341 15.10 6.03 -3.59
N LYS A 342 15.44 5.35 -4.69
CA LYS A 342 16.80 4.95 -5.04
C LYS A 342 17.57 6.05 -5.76
N GLN A 343 18.89 5.98 -5.70
CA GLN A 343 19.80 6.92 -6.36
C GLN A 343 20.49 6.24 -7.55
N LEU A 344 20.83 7.03 -8.56
CA LEU A 344 21.69 6.60 -9.65
C LEU A 344 23.17 6.93 -9.33
N PRO A 345 24.14 6.12 -9.75
CA PRO A 345 23.96 4.82 -10.42
C PRO A 345 23.44 3.74 -9.45
N PHE A 346 22.70 2.77 -9.99
CA PHE A 346 22.18 1.63 -9.27
C PHE A 346 22.63 0.32 -9.93
N SER A 347 22.97 -0.69 -9.13
CA SER A 347 23.34 -2.01 -9.63
C SER A 347 22.79 -3.08 -8.70
N ASP A 348 22.27 -4.16 -9.27
CA ASP A 348 21.73 -5.28 -8.52
C ASP A 348 22.25 -6.61 -9.08
N ASN A 349 22.79 -7.44 -8.19
CA ASN A 349 23.18 -8.81 -8.46
C ASN A 349 22.21 -9.82 -7.80
N PHE A 350 21.16 -9.33 -7.15
CA PHE A 350 20.11 -10.09 -6.49
C PHE A 350 20.59 -11.01 -5.35
N ALA A 351 21.72 -10.67 -4.72
CA ALA A 351 22.18 -11.34 -3.50
C ALA A 351 21.36 -10.92 -2.27
N GLU A 352 20.85 -9.69 -2.28
CA GLU A 352 20.00 -9.09 -1.26
C GLU A 352 18.69 -8.61 -1.87
N ASP A 353 17.71 -8.30 -1.02
CA ASP A 353 16.44 -7.72 -1.45
C ASP A 353 16.57 -6.21 -1.58
N HIS A 354 16.61 -5.71 -2.82
CA HIS A 354 16.60 -4.28 -3.09
C HIS A 354 15.21 -3.74 -3.50
N GLY A 355 14.13 -4.49 -3.28
CA GLY A 355 12.77 -4.01 -3.54
C GLY A 355 12.27 -4.25 -4.95
N TRP A 356 12.57 -5.40 -5.55
CA TRP A 356 11.89 -5.84 -6.78
C TRP A 356 10.50 -6.39 -6.41
N ILE A 357 9.46 -5.79 -6.97
CA ILE A 357 8.06 -6.14 -6.69
C ILE A 357 7.43 -6.82 -7.90
N PRO A 358 6.79 -7.99 -7.74
CA PRO A 358 6.01 -8.58 -8.82
C PRO A 358 4.73 -7.77 -9.04
N ALA A 359 4.56 -7.20 -10.23
CA ALA A 359 3.27 -6.64 -10.64
C ALA A 359 2.25 -7.76 -10.88
N TRP A 360 2.69 -8.86 -11.51
CA TRP A 360 1.96 -10.13 -11.61
C TRP A 360 2.91 -11.28 -11.92
N GLY A 361 2.46 -12.50 -11.62
CA GLY A 361 3.28 -13.69 -11.69
C GLY A 361 4.04 -13.95 -10.39
N THR A 362 5.03 -14.83 -10.47
CA THR A 362 5.88 -15.21 -9.33
C THR A 362 7.28 -14.64 -9.54
N LEU A 363 7.83 -14.09 -8.46
CA LEU A 363 9.19 -13.58 -8.39
C LEU A 363 9.93 -14.37 -7.32
N ASP A 364 11.02 -15.02 -7.70
CA ASP A 364 11.90 -15.73 -6.79
C ASP A 364 13.32 -15.18 -6.90
N ARG A 365 14.00 -15.06 -5.77
CA ARG A 365 15.38 -14.60 -5.69
C ARG A 365 16.27 -15.80 -5.36
N GLY A 366 16.99 -16.27 -6.36
CA GLY A 366 18.00 -17.31 -6.18
C GLY A 366 19.25 -16.78 -5.47
N ARG A 367 20.30 -17.61 -5.40
CA ARG A 367 21.63 -17.19 -4.95
C ARG A 367 22.31 -16.32 -6.03
N ASN A 368 21.89 -15.06 -6.19
CA ASN A 368 22.37 -14.08 -7.17
C ASN A 368 21.66 -14.12 -8.54
N ASN A 369 20.34 -14.33 -8.54
CA ASN A 369 19.53 -14.06 -9.73
C ASN A 369 18.08 -13.79 -9.35
N LEU A 370 17.40 -13.04 -10.20
CA LEU A 370 15.97 -12.81 -10.15
C LEU A 370 15.29 -13.72 -11.17
N SER A 371 14.40 -14.59 -10.71
CA SER A 371 13.63 -15.53 -11.52
C SER A 371 12.18 -15.09 -11.55
N LEU A 372 11.73 -14.63 -12.72
CA LEU A 372 10.36 -14.20 -12.98
C LEU A 372 9.62 -15.28 -13.77
N LYS A 373 8.43 -15.70 -13.32
CA LYS A 373 7.63 -16.75 -13.98
C LYS A 373 6.13 -16.44 -13.96
N ALA A 374 5.45 -16.73 -15.07
CA ALA A 374 4.00 -16.65 -15.14
C ALA A 374 3.31 -17.65 -14.20
N PHE A 375 2.12 -17.28 -13.72
CA PHE A 375 1.21 -18.23 -13.10
C PHE A 375 0.80 -19.33 -14.10
N PRO A 376 0.35 -20.51 -13.64
CA PRO A 376 -0.03 -21.62 -14.52
C PRO A 376 -1.09 -21.28 -15.58
N ASP A 377 -1.96 -20.32 -15.31
CA ASP A 377 -3.06 -19.84 -16.15
C ASP A 377 -2.77 -18.50 -16.84
N ALA A 378 -1.56 -17.95 -16.69
CA ALA A 378 -1.15 -16.68 -17.27
C ALA A 378 -0.12 -16.87 -18.38
N SER A 379 -0.12 -15.97 -19.37
CA SER A 379 0.85 -15.94 -20.48
C SER A 379 2.05 -15.06 -20.20
N SER A 380 2.08 -14.34 -19.07
CA SER A 380 3.14 -13.40 -18.75
C SER A 380 3.38 -13.26 -17.25
N ALA A 381 4.52 -12.66 -16.92
CA ALA A 381 4.86 -12.16 -15.60
C ALA A 381 5.61 -10.84 -15.75
N SER A 382 5.53 -9.99 -14.74
CA SER A 382 6.20 -8.69 -14.70
C SER A 382 6.65 -8.34 -13.30
N ALA A 383 7.81 -7.70 -13.20
CA ALA A 383 8.32 -7.11 -11.97
C ALA A 383 8.96 -5.75 -12.27
N PHE A 384 8.90 -4.84 -11.31
CA PHE A 384 9.55 -3.54 -11.37
C PHE A 384 10.34 -3.29 -10.09
N LEU A 385 11.30 -2.37 -10.17
CA LEU A 385 12.13 -1.97 -9.05
C LEU A 385 11.44 -0.85 -8.28
N ASP A 386 10.97 -1.12 -7.07
CA ASP A 386 10.36 -0.09 -6.22
C ASP A 386 11.37 1.03 -5.91
N GLY A 387 10.88 2.24 -5.61
CA GLY A 387 11.73 3.39 -5.35
C GLY A 387 12.48 3.96 -6.57
N SER A 388 12.26 3.43 -7.78
CA SER A 388 12.91 3.94 -9.01
C SER A 388 12.09 5.00 -9.77
N ASN A 389 10.90 5.38 -9.28
CA ASN A 389 9.96 6.31 -9.94
C ASN A 389 10.55 7.66 -10.35
N LEU A 390 11.55 8.13 -9.59
CA LEU A 390 12.12 9.47 -9.76
C LEU A 390 13.27 9.50 -10.76
N TRP A 391 13.59 8.38 -11.39
CA TRP A 391 14.66 8.34 -12.37
C TRP A 391 14.21 8.97 -13.69
N ASP A 392 15.11 9.79 -14.22
CA ASP A 392 15.10 10.38 -15.55
C ASP A 392 16.49 10.21 -16.16
N ASP A 393 16.58 10.37 -17.48
CA ASP A 393 17.85 10.38 -18.22
C ASP A 393 18.84 9.28 -17.80
N TYR A 394 18.49 8.02 -18.08
CA TYR A 394 19.24 6.86 -17.64
C TYR A 394 19.41 5.79 -18.73
N SER A 395 20.38 4.89 -18.53
CA SER A 395 20.44 3.61 -19.24
C SER A 395 20.22 2.47 -18.27
N PHE A 396 19.27 1.58 -18.58
CA PHE A 396 18.99 0.35 -17.84
C PHE A 396 19.41 -0.85 -18.68
N ASP A 397 20.42 -1.57 -18.22
CA ASP A 397 20.97 -2.77 -18.85
C ASP A 397 20.69 -3.99 -17.96
N VAL A 398 20.39 -5.13 -18.59
CA VAL A 398 20.27 -6.42 -17.88
C VAL A 398 21.09 -7.51 -18.55
N SER A 399 21.68 -8.39 -17.74
CA SER A 399 22.17 -9.70 -18.16
C SER A 399 21.14 -10.76 -17.81
N MET A 400 20.78 -11.61 -18.78
CA MET A 400 19.69 -12.56 -18.61
C MET A 400 19.86 -13.89 -19.35
N ASP A 401 19.21 -14.92 -18.81
CA ASP A 401 18.91 -16.16 -19.51
C ASP A 401 17.45 -16.11 -20.00
N TRP A 402 17.26 -16.23 -21.31
CA TRP A 402 15.96 -16.04 -21.94
C TRP A 402 15.64 -17.14 -22.97
N GLN A 403 14.46 -17.74 -22.83
CA GLN A 403 13.92 -18.78 -23.72
C GLN A 403 12.44 -18.58 -24.09
N SER A 404 11.73 -17.66 -23.45
CA SER A 404 10.32 -17.37 -23.74
C SER A 404 10.14 -16.60 -25.04
N SER A 405 8.94 -16.54 -25.57
CA SER A 405 8.70 -15.87 -26.87
C SER A 405 9.10 -14.38 -26.89
N HIS A 406 8.87 -13.65 -25.79
CA HIS A 406 9.21 -12.23 -25.68
C HIS A 406 9.76 -11.86 -24.30
N VAL A 407 10.74 -10.95 -24.26
CA VAL A 407 11.19 -10.26 -23.05
C VAL A 407 11.08 -8.76 -23.23
N PHE A 408 10.71 -8.08 -22.17
CA PHE A 408 10.43 -6.66 -22.12
C PHE A 408 11.37 -6.04 -21.10
N LEU A 409 12.12 -5.03 -21.50
CA LEU A 409 12.75 -4.10 -20.56
C LEU A 409 11.86 -2.88 -20.45
N LEU A 410 11.30 -2.70 -19.26
CA LEU A 410 10.38 -1.61 -18.95
C LEU A 410 11.19 -0.38 -18.56
N ALA A 411 10.78 0.77 -19.09
CA ALA A 411 11.32 2.09 -18.80
C ALA A 411 10.18 3.07 -18.53
N ASP A 412 10.48 4.17 -17.85
CA ASP A 412 9.51 5.19 -17.44
C ASP A 412 8.26 4.57 -16.79
N VAL A 413 8.46 3.54 -15.95
CA VAL A 413 7.38 2.83 -15.27
C VAL A 413 6.78 3.77 -14.23
N ALA A 414 5.58 4.27 -14.52
CA ALA A 414 4.77 5.06 -13.57
C ALA A 414 3.85 4.14 -12.76
N ASN A 415 3.26 3.13 -13.41
CA ASN A 415 2.47 2.07 -12.79
C ASN A 415 2.35 0.88 -13.73
N SER A 416 1.73 -0.21 -13.27
CA SER A 416 1.48 -1.43 -14.05
C SER A 416 0.70 -1.23 -15.36
N LYS A 417 0.03 -0.09 -15.55
CA LYS A 417 -0.75 0.25 -16.77
C LYS A 417 -0.11 1.35 -17.61
N THR A 418 1.00 1.97 -17.18
CA THR A 418 1.63 3.11 -17.86
C THR A 418 3.15 3.03 -17.76
N TYR A 419 3.80 2.69 -18.87
CA TYR A 419 5.25 2.52 -19.02
C TYR A 419 5.64 2.48 -20.50
N ASP A 420 6.92 2.61 -20.81
CA ASP A 420 7.48 2.25 -22.11
C ASP A 420 8.25 0.93 -22.03
N ALA A 421 8.42 0.26 -23.16
CA ALA A 421 9.10 -1.03 -23.19
C ALA A 421 9.90 -1.24 -24.47
N CYS A 422 11.11 -1.76 -24.30
CA CYS A 422 11.85 -2.44 -25.36
C CYS A 422 11.50 -3.93 -25.33
N VAL A 423 10.84 -4.40 -26.37
CA VAL A 423 10.33 -5.76 -26.51
C VAL A 423 11.23 -6.54 -27.47
N TYR A 424 11.93 -7.52 -26.92
CA TYR A 424 12.85 -8.40 -27.62
C TYR A 424 12.16 -9.73 -27.95
N SER A 425 12.23 -10.12 -29.22
CA SER A 425 11.85 -11.43 -29.74
C SER A 425 12.91 -11.88 -30.75
N PRO A 426 13.11 -13.19 -31.01
CA PRO A 426 14.13 -13.62 -31.96
C PRO A 426 13.97 -12.93 -33.31
N GLY A 427 15.02 -12.24 -33.77
CA GLY A 427 15.06 -11.50 -35.02
C GLY A 427 14.40 -10.12 -35.03
N VAL A 428 13.70 -9.69 -33.96
CA VAL A 428 12.93 -8.43 -33.96
C VAL A 428 12.97 -7.73 -32.61
N VAL A 429 13.21 -6.42 -32.63
CA VAL A 429 13.03 -5.51 -31.48
C VAL A 429 11.89 -4.55 -31.76
N ARG A 430 10.94 -4.43 -30.83
CA ARG A 430 9.87 -3.43 -30.87
C ARG A 430 10.00 -2.46 -29.72
N LEU A 431 9.83 -1.18 -30.01
CA LEU A 431 9.68 -0.15 -29.01
C LEU A 431 8.19 0.13 -28.85
N GLN A 432 7.66 -0.07 -27.64
CA GLN A 432 6.25 0.09 -27.32
C GLN A 432 6.04 1.11 -26.21
N SER A 433 4.92 1.83 -26.29
CA SER A 433 4.41 2.66 -25.22
C SER A 433 3.08 2.13 -24.73
N VAL A 434 2.95 1.96 -23.43
CA VAL A 434 1.72 1.56 -22.75
C VAL A 434 1.20 2.75 -21.95
N HIS A 435 -0.05 3.12 -22.18
CA HIS A 435 -0.70 4.23 -21.48
C HIS A 435 -2.12 3.86 -21.11
N ASN A 436 -2.42 3.81 -19.81
CA ASN A 436 -3.68 3.31 -19.27
C ASN A 436 -4.06 1.93 -19.85
N GLY A 437 -3.08 1.03 -19.96
CA GLY A 437 -3.22 -0.33 -20.49
C GLY A 437 -3.31 -0.42 -22.01
N LYS A 438 -3.37 0.72 -22.73
CA LYS A 438 -3.39 0.73 -24.19
C LYS A 438 -1.96 0.70 -24.74
N VAL A 439 -1.66 -0.32 -25.52
CA VAL A 439 -0.35 -0.51 -26.16
C VAL A 439 -0.29 0.22 -27.50
N THR A 440 0.82 0.91 -27.77
CA THR A 440 1.14 1.56 -29.05
C THR A 440 2.58 1.21 -29.44
N THR A 441 2.79 0.65 -30.63
CA THR A 441 4.16 0.45 -31.17
C THR A 441 4.68 1.77 -31.72
N LEU A 442 5.80 2.25 -31.18
CA LEU A 442 6.47 3.48 -31.61
C LEU A 442 7.47 3.22 -32.74
N ALA A 443 8.21 2.12 -32.67
CA ALA A 443 9.16 1.70 -33.69
C ALA A 443 9.38 0.18 -33.67
N GLU A 444 9.87 -0.37 -34.78
CA GLU A 444 10.19 -1.79 -34.94
C GLU A 444 11.41 -1.93 -35.85
N MET A 445 12.30 -2.87 -35.52
CA MET A 445 13.50 -3.18 -36.30
C MET A 445 13.72 -4.69 -36.34
N GLU A 446 14.04 -5.21 -37.52
CA GLU A 446 14.53 -6.58 -37.70
C GLU A 446 16.05 -6.63 -37.53
N ASP A 447 16.53 -7.54 -36.70
CA ASP A 447 17.96 -7.76 -36.46
C ASP A 447 18.22 -9.23 -36.08
N GLU A 448 18.89 -9.97 -36.98
CA GLU A 448 19.20 -11.40 -36.80
C GLU A 448 20.13 -11.69 -35.60
N ARG A 449 20.80 -10.67 -35.05
CA ARG A 449 21.64 -10.81 -33.85
C ARG A 449 20.80 -11.03 -32.58
N ILE A 450 19.50 -10.71 -32.61
CA ILE A 450 18.57 -10.92 -31.51
C ILE A 450 18.15 -12.38 -31.52
N ALA A 451 18.64 -13.15 -30.55
CA ALA A 451 18.36 -14.57 -30.47
C ALA A 451 18.25 -15.02 -29.00
N TYR A 452 17.67 -16.20 -28.80
CA TYR A 452 17.68 -16.86 -27.50
C TYR A 452 19.11 -17.12 -27.03
N GLY A 453 19.34 -17.03 -25.73
CA GLY A 453 20.69 -17.19 -25.19
C GLY A 453 20.75 -17.21 -23.66
N SER A 454 21.87 -17.75 -23.16
CA SER A 454 22.31 -17.57 -21.78
C SER A 454 23.28 -16.39 -21.73
N ASP A 455 23.19 -15.54 -20.69
CA ASP A 455 23.96 -14.30 -20.56
C ASP A 455 23.80 -13.33 -21.75
N ALA A 456 22.58 -13.24 -22.29
CA ALA A 456 22.22 -12.22 -23.26
C ALA A 456 22.17 -10.85 -22.56
N ARG A 457 22.62 -9.81 -23.26
CA ARG A 457 22.61 -8.43 -22.74
C ARG A 457 21.71 -7.55 -23.57
N ALA A 458 20.68 -7.03 -22.94
CA ALA A 458 19.79 -6.05 -23.54
C ALA A 458 19.71 -4.83 -22.63
N GLY A 459 19.36 -3.69 -23.22
CA GLY A 459 19.18 -2.47 -22.46
C GLY A 459 18.10 -1.57 -23.04
N VAL A 460 17.76 -0.55 -22.28
CA VAL A 460 16.93 0.56 -22.69
C VAL A 460 17.59 1.84 -22.20
N ARG A 461 17.58 2.88 -23.03
CA ARG A 461 18.11 4.20 -22.68
C ARG A 461 17.03 5.24 -22.86
N VAL A 462 16.84 6.07 -21.85
CA VAL A 462 15.90 7.20 -21.84
C VAL A 462 16.71 8.49 -21.81
N ARG A 463 16.38 9.43 -22.69
CA ARG A 463 16.99 10.78 -22.78
C ARG A 463 15.92 11.80 -23.13
N GLY A 464 15.40 12.51 -22.13
CA GLY A 464 14.22 13.33 -22.23
C GLY A 464 13.06 12.54 -22.84
N ALA A 465 12.56 12.99 -23.99
CA ALA A 465 11.49 12.31 -24.72
C ALA A 465 11.97 11.20 -25.67
N VAL A 466 13.26 10.84 -25.70
CA VAL A 466 13.81 9.82 -26.59
C VAL A 466 14.07 8.54 -25.83
N ILE A 467 13.63 7.43 -26.39
CA ILE A 467 13.87 6.08 -25.87
C ILE A 467 14.57 5.24 -26.94
N GLU A 468 15.61 4.51 -26.52
CA GLU A 468 16.45 3.68 -27.38
C GLU A 468 16.52 2.26 -26.82
N CYS A 469 16.30 1.25 -27.68
CA CYS A 469 16.51 -0.15 -27.34
C CYS A 469 17.93 -0.58 -27.71
N LEU A 470 18.60 -1.25 -26.78
CA LEU A 470 20.00 -1.64 -26.89
C LEU A 470 20.15 -3.17 -26.89
N TRP A 471 21.05 -3.67 -27.73
CA TRP A 471 21.49 -5.07 -27.68
C TRP A 471 23.01 -5.11 -27.63
N ASN A 472 23.57 -5.78 -26.61
CA ASN A 472 25.01 -5.77 -26.33
C ASN A 472 25.62 -4.35 -26.30
N TYR A 473 24.90 -3.39 -25.70
CA TYR A 473 25.25 -1.97 -25.60
C TYR A 473 25.20 -1.16 -26.90
N GLU A 474 24.83 -1.77 -28.03
CA GLU A 474 24.63 -1.09 -29.31
C GLU A 474 23.17 -0.68 -29.48
N SER A 475 22.92 0.53 -29.99
CA SER A 475 21.57 1.00 -30.32
C SER A 475 21.01 0.25 -31.52
N ILE A 476 19.79 -0.27 -31.39
CA ILE A 476 19.08 -1.04 -32.42
C ILE A 476 17.94 -0.22 -33.02
N VAL A 477 17.13 0.40 -32.17
CA VAL A 477 15.97 1.19 -32.58
C VAL A 477 15.72 2.30 -31.56
N GLU A 478 15.38 3.48 -32.05
CA GLU A 478 15.02 4.64 -31.23
C GLU A 478 13.69 5.24 -31.67
N ALA A 479 12.98 5.87 -30.74
CA ALA A 479 11.75 6.60 -31.03
C ALA A 479 11.55 7.75 -30.05
N TYR A 480 10.70 8.69 -30.47
CA TYR A 480 10.15 9.68 -29.55
C TYR A 480 9.00 9.07 -28.76
N SER A 481 9.09 9.18 -27.43
CA SER A 481 8.03 8.89 -26.48
C SER A 481 7.61 10.17 -25.75
N ARG A 482 6.79 10.04 -24.71
CA ARG A 482 6.43 11.13 -23.80
C ARG A 482 7.52 11.30 -22.76
N GLU A 483 7.92 12.53 -22.51
CA GLU A 483 8.79 12.85 -21.38
C GLU A 483 8.07 12.49 -20.08
N ARG A 484 8.66 11.57 -19.32
CA ARG A 484 8.19 11.10 -18.04
C ARG A 484 9.39 10.80 -17.15
N LYS A 485 9.17 10.90 -15.85
CA LYS A 485 10.00 10.19 -14.88
C LYS A 485 9.38 8.82 -14.67
N GLY A 486 10.19 7.83 -14.43
CA GLY A 486 9.68 6.53 -14.05
C GLY A 486 10.77 5.51 -13.85
N GLY A 487 10.36 4.43 -13.23
CA GLY A 487 11.27 3.38 -12.86
C GLY A 487 11.56 2.38 -13.97
N VAL A 488 12.26 1.33 -13.57
CA VAL A 488 12.66 0.24 -14.44
C VAL A 488 11.96 -1.05 -14.04
N GLY A 489 11.83 -1.95 -15.00
CA GLY A 489 11.27 -3.26 -14.75
C GLY A 489 11.57 -4.26 -15.84
N VAL A 490 11.18 -5.50 -15.60
CA VAL A 490 11.31 -6.58 -16.58
C VAL A 490 9.99 -7.31 -16.68
N GLN A 491 9.61 -7.68 -17.90
CA GLN A 491 8.45 -8.50 -18.16
C GLN A 491 8.81 -9.62 -19.16
N VAL A 492 8.09 -10.73 -19.06
CA VAL A 492 8.24 -11.88 -19.94
C VAL A 492 6.88 -12.34 -20.42
N TRP A 493 6.79 -12.78 -21.68
CA TRP A 493 5.57 -13.33 -22.25
C TRP A 493 5.86 -14.57 -23.10
N ASP A 494 4.92 -15.51 -23.07
CA ASP A 494 4.91 -16.67 -23.95
C ASP A 494 3.51 -16.98 -24.48
N SER A 495 3.45 -17.57 -25.68
CA SER A 495 2.20 -17.99 -26.31
C SER A 495 1.50 -19.12 -25.53
N GLU A 496 2.27 -19.93 -24.81
CA GLU A 496 1.75 -21.01 -23.98
C GLU A 496 1.62 -20.58 -22.51
N LEU A 497 0.44 -20.82 -21.92
CA LEU A 497 0.16 -20.49 -20.52
C LEU A 497 1.13 -21.21 -19.57
N GLY A 498 1.59 -20.49 -18.55
CA GLY A 498 2.53 -20.99 -17.53
C GLY A 498 3.97 -21.21 -18.02
N LYS A 499 4.28 -20.97 -19.30
CA LYS A 499 5.65 -21.17 -19.84
C LYS A 499 6.53 -19.93 -19.81
N ALA A 500 5.96 -18.74 -19.67
CA ALA A 500 6.74 -17.51 -19.65
C ALA A 500 7.67 -17.48 -18.43
N SER A 501 8.98 -17.39 -18.67
CA SER A 501 10.01 -17.35 -17.63
C SER A 501 11.25 -16.58 -18.08
N LEU A 502 11.83 -15.84 -17.15
CA LEU A 502 13.02 -15.04 -17.34
C LEU A 502 13.91 -15.18 -16.11
N ARG A 503 15.22 -15.35 -16.32
CA ARG A 503 16.21 -15.22 -15.24
C ARG A 503 17.11 -14.04 -15.54
N VAL A 504 17.21 -13.10 -14.60
CA VAL A 504 18.11 -11.95 -14.66
C VAL A 504 19.24 -12.17 -13.66
N SER A 505 20.49 -12.06 -14.10
CA SER A 505 21.69 -12.24 -13.27
C SER A 505 22.32 -10.92 -12.82
N GLU A 506 22.11 -9.85 -13.58
CA GLU A 506 22.56 -8.50 -13.25
C GLU A 506 21.57 -7.48 -13.81
N ALA A 507 21.28 -6.44 -13.03
CA ALA A 507 20.60 -5.23 -13.46
C ALA A 507 21.48 -4.01 -13.16
N LEU A 508 21.66 -3.13 -14.14
CA LEU A 508 22.54 -1.98 -14.01
C LEU A 508 21.89 -0.73 -14.60
N VAL A 509 21.82 0.32 -13.79
CA VAL A 509 21.19 1.58 -14.17
C VAL A 509 22.21 2.70 -13.99
N ARG A 510 22.51 3.41 -15.07
CA ARG A 510 23.52 4.48 -15.08
C ARG A 510 22.87 5.81 -15.45
N PRO A 511 23.25 6.92 -14.81
CA PRO A 511 22.78 8.23 -15.20
C PRO A 511 23.41 8.62 -16.54
N PHE A 512 22.66 9.39 -17.34
CA PHE A 512 23.16 10.01 -18.55
C PHE A 512 23.96 11.26 -18.17
N MET A 513 25.29 11.17 -18.19
CA MET A 513 26.15 12.33 -18.00
C MET A 513 26.29 13.07 -19.33
N ASN A 514 25.74 14.28 -19.43
CA ASN A 514 26.08 15.22 -20.50
C ASN A 514 27.56 15.61 -20.34
N ASN A 515 28.46 14.88 -21.00
CA ASN A 515 29.86 15.28 -21.15
C ASN A 515 30.03 16.17 -22.38
#